data_AF-A0A1T4Y757-F1
#
_entry.id   AF-A0A1T4Y757-F1
#
_cell.length_a   1.000
_cell.length_b   1.000
_cell.length_c   1.000
_cell.angle_alpha   90.00
_cell.angle_beta   90.00
_cell.angle_gamma   90.00
#
_symmetry.space_group_name_H-M   'P 1'
#
loop_
_entity.id
_entity.type
_entity.pdbx_description
1 polymer ?
#
loop_
_entity_poly.entity_id
_entity_poly.type
_entity_poly.pdbx_seq_one_letter_code
_entity_poly.pdbx_strand_id
1 'polypeptide(L)'
;MQIPPMDSWQPSSKFSLTKSNVTMTHSPQDNAPEAWIDIVRQKVASMRFGSVQIVVHEGRVTQVESTEKTRLSNEAVTPIRK
;
A
#
# COMPACT_ATOMS: atom_id res chain seq x y z
N MET A 1 -44.92 -1.32 43.78
CA MET A 1 -43.75 -0.89 42.98
C MET A 1 -43.63 -1.87 41.82
N GLN A 2 -43.87 -1.41 40.59
CA GLN A 2 -44.06 -2.25 39.41
C GLN A 2 -42.69 -2.60 38.79
N ILE A 3 -42.43 -3.89 38.57
CA ILE A 3 -41.25 -4.38 37.82
C ILE A 3 -41.57 -4.28 36.32
N PRO A 4 -40.71 -3.69 35.48
CA PRO A 4 -40.99 -3.53 34.05
C PRO A 4 -40.90 -4.87 33.29
N PRO A 5 -41.71 -5.05 32.22
CA PRO A 5 -41.70 -6.27 31.40
C PRO A 5 -40.40 -6.42 30.59
N MET A 6 -39.88 -7.64 30.58
CA MET A 6 -38.55 -8.03 30.12
C MET A 6 -38.43 -8.19 28.59
N ASP A 7 -38.94 -7.24 27.81
CA ASP A 7 -38.95 -7.31 26.32
C ASP A 7 -38.32 -6.08 25.64
N SER A 8 -37.64 -5.21 26.39
CA SER A 8 -36.95 -4.02 25.84
C SER A 8 -35.43 -4.21 25.68
N TRP A 9 -34.99 -5.37 25.21
CA TRP A 9 -33.59 -5.60 24.82
C TRP A 9 -33.44 -5.43 23.30
N GLN A 10 -33.09 -4.23 22.86
CA GLN A 10 -32.64 -4.00 21.49
C GLN A 10 -31.12 -4.26 21.46
N PRO A 11 -30.62 -5.31 20.78
CA PRO A 11 -29.19 -5.45 20.54
C PRO A 11 -28.77 -4.36 19.54
N SER A 12 -28.26 -3.25 20.05
CA SER A 12 -27.70 -2.19 19.23
C SER A 12 -26.51 -2.73 18.45
N SER A 13 -26.70 -2.84 17.13
CA SER A 13 -25.70 -2.69 16.08
C SER A 13 -24.33 -3.35 16.30
N LYS A 14 -24.21 -4.54 15.70
CA LYS A 14 -23.08 -4.97 14.84
C LYS A 14 -21.79 -4.16 15.04
N PHE A 15 -20.95 -4.60 15.97
CA PHE A 15 -19.57 -4.14 16.04
C PHE A 15 -18.79 -4.78 14.88
N SER A 16 -18.80 -4.12 13.73
CA SER A 16 -18.11 -4.54 12.52
C SER A 16 -16.60 -4.51 12.73
N LEU A 17 -15.93 -5.61 12.40
CA LEU A 17 -14.49 -5.74 12.26
C LEU A 17 -14.00 -4.80 11.15
N THR A 18 -13.58 -3.58 11.50
CA THR A 18 -12.92 -2.71 10.52
C THR A 18 -11.47 -3.15 10.39
N LYS A 19 -11.16 -3.73 9.23
CA LYS A 19 -9.81 -3.74 8.68
C LYS A 19 -9.28 -2.31 8.77
N SER A 20 -8.17 -2.15 9.46
CA SER A 20 -7.40 -0.92 9.51
C SER A 20 -7.02 -0.50 8.10
N ASN A 21 -7.85 0.33 7.48
CA ASN A 21 -7.45 1.08 6.31
C ASN A 21 -6.68 2.28 6.84
N VAL A 22 -5.36 2.26 6.66
CA VAL A 22 -4.52 3.44 6.79
C VAL A 22 -5.06 4.48 5.82
N THR A 23 -5.89 5.39 6.33
CA THR A 23 -6.28 6.60 5.62
C THR A 23 -5.02 7.45 5.53
N MET A 24 -4.40 7.50 4.34
CA MET A 24 -3.47 8.56 4.01
C MET A 24 -4.26 9.87 3.98
N THR A 25 -4.34 10.54 5.13
CA THR A 25 -4.87 11.89 5.25
C THR A 25 -3.87 12.84 4.61
N HIS A 26 -3.94 13.01 3.28
CA HIS A 26 -3.30 14.16 2.63
C HIS A 26 -4.23 15.35 2.85
N SER A 27 -3.91 16.17 3.85
CA SER A 27 -4.58 17.46 4.07
C SER A 27 -4.52 18.28 2.77
N PRO A 28 -5.60 18.93 2.31
CA PRO A 28 -5.66 19.51 0.96
C PRO A 28 -4.84 20.80 0.76
N GLN A 29 -3.99 21.19 1.73
CA GLN A 29 -3.42 22.54 1.80
C GLN A 29 -1.91 22.68 1.53
N ASP A 30 -1.22 21.63 1.09
CA ASP A 30 0.13 21.71 0.50
C ASP A 30 0.11 21.05 -0.88
N ASN A 31 -0.60 21.68 -1.80
CA ASN A 31 -1.05 21.08 -3.06
C ASN A 31 -0.11 21.39 -4.23
N ALA A 32 1.19 21.14 -4.05
CA ALA A 32 2.04 20.84 -5.19
C ALA A 32 2.33 19.34 -5.12
N PRO A 33 1.98 18.54 -6.14
CA PRO A 33 2.44 17.16 -6.19
C PRO A 33 3.97 17.22 -6.10
N GLU A 34 4.52 16.73 -4.98
CA GLU A 34 5.95 16.78 -4.78
C GLU A 34 6.59 16.08 -5.97
N ALA A 35 7.44 16.76 -6.73
CA ALA A 35 7.90 16.29 -8.06
C ALA A 35 8.51 14.88 -8.04
N TRP A 36 9.00 14.43 -6.89
CA TRP A 36 9.50 13.06 -6.68
C TRP A 36 8.40 11.99 -6.78
N ILE A 37 7.14 12.30 -6.44
CA ILE A 37 5.99 11.39 -6.56
C ILE A 37 5.77 10.99 -8.01
N ASP A 38 5.82 11.95 -8.93
CA ASP A 38 5.64 11.67 -10.36
C ASP A 38 6.83 10.88 -10.92
N ILE A 39 8.04 11.16 -10.44
CA ILE A 39 9.24 10.36 -10.77
C ILE A 39 9.09 8.91 -10.31
N VAL A 40 8.62 8.68 -9.07
CA VAL A 40 8.37 7.33 -8.54
C VAL A 40 7.29 6.63 -9.37
N ARG A 41 6.17 7.30 -9.65
CA ARG A 41 5.09 6.76 -10.47
C ARG A 41 5.59 6.31 -11.84
N GLN A 42 6.38 7.16 -12.51
CA GLN A 42 6.93 6.85 -13.82
C GLN A 42 7.88 5.64 -13.78
N LYS A 43 8.76 5.57 -12.78
CA LYS A 43 9.72 4.46 -12.60
C LYS A 43 9.02 3.14 -12.30
N VAL A 44 8.03 3.14 -11.41
CA VAL A 44 7.25 1.95 -11.06
C VAL A 44 6.39 1.49 -12.23
N ALA A 45 5.78 2.40 -12.98
CA ALA A 45 4.94 2.06 -14.14
C ALA A 45 5.72 1.29 -15.22
N SER A 46 7.01 1.59 -15.42
CA SER A 46 7.88 0.88 -16.35
C SER A 46 8.51 -0.41 -15.79
N MET A 47 8.44 -0.65 -14.48
CA MET A 47 9.21 -1.72 -13.83
C MET A 47 8.41 -3.00 -13.72
N ARG A 48 8.89 -4.09 -14.34
CA ARG A 48 8.24 -5.42 -14.24
C ARG A 48 8.53 -6.13 -12.92
N PHE A 49 9.78 -6.07 -12.46
CA PHE A 49 10.19 -6.64 -11.18
C PHE A 49 11.40 -5.86 -10.67
N GLY A 50 11.42 -5.52 -9.39
CA GLY A 50 12.47 -4.68 -8.83
C GLY A 50 12.05 -3.97 -7.55
N SER A 51 12.74 -2.89 -7.23
CA SER A 51 12.47 -2.04 -6.06
C SER A 51 12.75 -0.58 -6.37
N VAL A 52 11.97 0.32 -5.78
CA VAL A 52 12.24 1.76 -5.77
C VAL A 52 12.60 2.18 -4.36
N GLN A 53 13.71 2.88 -4.21
CA GLN A 53 14.20 3.39 -2.93
C GLN A 53 14.11 4.90 -2.93
N ILE A 54 13.56 5.44 -1.84
CA ILE A 54 13.43 6.88 -1.62
C ILE A 54 14.32 7.23 -0.44
N VAL A 55 15.21 8.21 -0.62
CA VAL A 55 16.06 8.73 0.46
C VAL A 55 15.52 10.07 0.89
N VAL A 56 15.30 10.21 2.19
CA VAL A 56 14.83 11.44 2.82
C VAL A 56 15.93 11.97 3.72
N HIS A 57 16.26 13.25 3.55
CA HIS A 57 17.17 13.98 4.43
C HIS A 57 16.47 15.26 4.89
N GLU A 58 16.54 15.57 6.18
CA GLU A 58 15.93 16.80 6.74
C GLU A 58 14.42 16.96 6.42
N GLY A 59 13.69 15.85 6.40
CA GLY A 59 12.25 15.85 6.09
C GLY A 59 11.91 16.11 4.63
N ARG A 60 12.91 16.14 3.72
CA ARG A 60 12.73 16.31 2.28
C ARG A 60 13.29 15.12 1.53
N VAL A 61 12.60 14.69 0.48
CA VAL A 61 13.14 13.68 -0.44
C VAL A 61 14.32 14.27 -1.19
N THR A 62 15.48 13.63 -1.06
CA THR A 62 16.71 14.05 -1.74
C THR A 62 17.06 13.13 -2.90
N GLN A 63 16.59 11.88 -2.89
CA GLN A 63 16.94 10.90 -3.91
C GLN A 63 15.82 9.89 -4.14
N VAL A 64 15.67 9.48 -5.39
CA VAL A 64 14.79 8.39 -5.84
C VAL A 64 15.56 7.46 -6.75
N GLU A 65 15.84 6.25 -6.28
CA GLU A 65 16.53 5.21 -7.04
C GLU A 65 15.58 4.09 -7.44
N SER A 66 15.84 3.47 -8.58
CA SER A 66 15.03 2.38 -9.13
C SER A 66 15.96 1.25 -9.55
N THR A 67 15.77 0.08 -8.95
CA THR A 67 16.55 -1.13 -9.24
C THR A 67 15.64 -2.16 -9.91
N GLU A 68 15.81 -2.34 -11.22
CA GLU A 68 15.14 -3.42 -11.94
C GLU A 68 15.89 -4.74 -11.71
N LYS A 69 15.13 -5.82 -11.51
CA LYS A 69 15.64 -7.17 -11.27
C LYS A 69 15.04 -8.11 -12.32
N THR A 70 15.89 -8.88 -12.97
CA THR A 70 15.45 -9.92 -13.92
C THR A 70 15.56 -11.28 -13.24
N ARG A 71 14.43 -11.97 -13.07
CA ARG A 71 14.45 -13.37 -12.63
C ARG A 71 14.74 -14.25 -13.84
N LEU A 72 15.89 -14.90 -13.85
CA LEU A 72 16.17 -15.97 -14.81
C LEU A 72 15.41 -17.21 -14.33
N SER A 73 14.30 -17.56 -15.00
CA SER A 73 13.59 -18.81 -14.73
C SER A 73 14.55 -19.97 -14.97
N ASN A 74 14.67 -20.87 -13.99
CA ASN A 74 15.48 -22.09 -14.11
C ASN A 74 14.85 -23.17 -15.01
N GLU A 75 13.90 -22.79 -15.89
CA GLU A 75 13.11 -23.69 -16.73
C GLU A 75 13.67 -23.72 -18.17
N ALA A 76 14.98 -23.90 -18.32
CA ALA A 76 15.57 -24.00 -19.64
C ALA A 76 16.70 -25.01 -19.71
N VAL A 77 16.58 -26.15 -19.05
CA VAL A 77 17.24 -27.38 -19.54
C VAL A 77 16.39 -28.58 -19.13
N THR A 78 15.34 -28.89 -19.90
CA THR A 78 14.88 -30.28 -19.97
C THR A 78 15.90 -31.03 -20.84
N PRO A 79 16.76 -31.90 -20.27
CA PRO A 79 17.64 -32.71 -21.11
C PRO A 79 16.75 -33.63 -21.95
N ILE A 80 16.69 -33.37 -23.25
CA ILE A 80 16.05 -34.24 -24.23
C ILE A 80 16.85 -35.54 -24.23
N ARG A 81 16.37 -36.54 -23.50
CA ARG A 81 16.96 -37.88 -23.46
C ARG A 81 16.58 -38.60 -24.75
N LYS A 82 17.56 -38.78 -25.65
CA LYS A 82 17.50 -39.72 -26.77
C LYS A 82 18.18 -41.02 -26.38
#